data_AF-A0A7C6X2U0-F1
#
_entry.id   AF-A0A7C6X2U0-F1
#
_cell.length_a   1.000
_cell.length_b   1.000
_cell.length_c   1.000
_cell.angle_alpha   90.00
_cell.angle_beta   90.00
_cell.angle_gamma   90.00
#
_symmetry.space_group_name_H-M   'P 1'
#
loop_
_entity.id
_entity.type
_entity.pdbx_description
1 polymer ?
#
loop_
_entity_poly.entity_id
_entity_poly.type
_entity_poly.pdbx_seq_one_letter_code
_entity_poly.pdbx_strand_id
1 'polypeptide(L)'
;EATAKLQEKLLACYEADKENTPGDIFHRLTRLALIKLKLFQDDPTLYQFLAVAIQDSPGDVKQELQALIDTAAEEGMGKILDGITFSDLRPDVDPLKALKLIQLVMDGFQQDYLHRKNLASLDWDVEVAEFTEYMDILRKGLGRQDS
;
A
#
# COMPACT_ATOMS: atom_id res chain seq x y z
N GLU A 1 -12.17 -16.54 -2.19
CA GLU A 1 -13.37 -15.66 -2.16
C GLU A 1 -13.18 -14.40 -1.32
N ALA A 2 -12.66 -14.48 -0.08
CA ALA A 2 -12.49 -13.31 0.80
C ALA A 2 -11.44 -12.28 0.32
N THR A 3 -10.25 -12.73 -0.13
CA THR A 3 -9.18 -11.85 -0.62
C THR A 3 -9.61 -11.05 -1.86
N ALA A 4 -10.32 -11.68 -2.79
CA ALA A 4 -10.86 -11.03 -3.98
C ALA A 4 -11.86 -9.92 -3.62
N LYS A 5 -12.77 -10.17 -2.65
CA LYS A 5 -13.72 -9.15 -2.17
C LYS A 5 -13.02 -7.95 -1.51
N LEU A 6 -11.93 -8.18 -0.77
CA LEU A 6 -11.13 -7.09 -0.20
C LEU A 6 -10.44 -6.26 -1.27
N GLN A 7 -9.94 -6.91 -2.31
CA GLN A 7 -9.29 -6.24 -3.43
C GLN A 7 -10.29 -5.44 -4.27
N GLU A 8 -11.47 -5.98 -4.53
CA GLU A 8 -12.59 -5.24 -5.15
C GLU A 8 -12.99 -4.03 -4.29
N LYS A 9 -13.09 -4.19 -2.97
CA LYS A 9 -13.40 -3.09 -2.05
C LYS A 9 -12.31 -2.01 -2.06
N LEU A 10 -11.03 -2.41 -2.05
CA LEU A 10 -9.90 -1.49 -2.16
C LEU A 10 -9.94 -0.71 -3.48
N LEU A 11 -10.14 -1.40 -4.60
CA LEU A 11 -10.22 -0.76 -5.91
C LEU A 11 -11.40 0.21 -5.99
N ALA A 12 -12.59 -0.19 -5.51
CA ALA A 12 -13.76 0.67 -5.48
C ALA A 12 -13.56 1.92 -4.61
N CYS A 13 -12.93 1.78 -3.43
CA CYS A 13 -12.59 2.92 -2.59
C CYS A 13 -11.57 3.85 -3.25
N TYR A 14 -10.59 3.29 -3.96
CA TYR A 14 -9.58 4.06 -4.70
C TYR A 14 -10.18 4.80 -5.91
N GLU A 15 -11.07 4.17 -6.66
CA GLU A 15 -11.78 4.80 -7.78
C GLU A 15 -12.75 5.90 -7.31
N ALA A 16 -13.35 5.73 -6.13
CA ALA A 16 -14.24 6.71 -5.52
C ALA A 16 -13.50 7.89 -4.83
N ASP A 17 -12.17 7.80 -4.69
CA ASP A 17 -11.38 8.83 -4.03
C ASP A 17 -11.26 10.09 -4.90
N LYS A 18 -12.00 11.13 -4.52
CA LYS A 18 -12.05 12.42 -5.23
C LYS A 18 -10.73 13.20 -5.15
N GLU A 19 -9.87 12.86 -4.21
CA GLU A 19 -8.55 13.48 -4.06
C GLU A 19 -7.48 12.78 -4.93
N ASN A 20 -7.86 11.74 -5.68
CA ASN A 20 -6.96 11.08 -6.62
C ASN A 20 -6.68 11.97 -7.83
N THR A 21 -5.64 12.79 -7.72
CA THR A 21 -5.23 13.72 -8.78
C THR A 21 -4.33 13.01 -9.80
N PRO A 22 -4.59 13.16 -11.11
CA PRO A 22 -3.67 12.69 -12.15
C PRO A 22 -2.29 13.33 -11.98
N GLY A 23 -1.24 12.51 -11.99
CA GLY A 23 0.14 12.95 -12.21
C GLY A 23 1.09 13.03 -11.01
N ASP A 24 0.60 12.97 -9.78
CA ASP A 24 1.44 12.92 -8.57
C ASP A 24 1.52 11.47 -8.06
N ILE A 25 2.64 10.80 -8.36
CA ILE A 25 2.92 9.42 -7.92
C ILE A 25 2.96 9.29 -6.39
N PHE A 26 3.52 10.28 -5.68
CA PHE A 26 3.63 10.21 -4.22
C PHE A 26 2.27 10.35 -3.58
N HIS A 27 1.49 11.33 -4.02
CA HIS A 27 0.13 11.52 -3.55
C HIS A 27 -0.72 10.29 -3.81
N ARG A 28 -0.69 9.74 -5.03
CA ARG A 28 -1.51 8.60 -5.41
C ARG A 28 -1.17 7.33 -4.62
N LEU A 29 0.11 7.02 -4.45
CA LEU A 29 0.53 5.86 -3.65
C LEU A 29 0.26 6.07 -2.16
N THR A 30 0.42 7.30 -1.66
CA THR A 30 0.05 7.64 -0.27
C THR A 30 -1.45 7.44 -0.07
N ARG A 31 -2.31 7.96 -0.96
CA ARG A 31 -3.76 7.77 -0.90
C ARG A 31 -4.15 6.30 -0.93
N LEU A 32 -3.57 5.51 -1.82
CA LEU A 32 -3.80 4.06 -1.86
C LEU A 32 -3.49 3.40 -0.50
N ALA A 33 -2.33 3.70 0.06
CA ALA A 33 -1.92 3.14 1.34
C ALA A 33 -2.85 3.59 2.48
N LEU A 34 -3.24 4.86 2.52
CA LEU A 34 -4.21 5.37 3.51
C LEU A 34 -5.58 4.70 3.39
N ILE A 35 -6.07 4.48 2.16
CA ILE A 35 -7.30 3.72 1.93
C ILE A 35 -7.15 2.29 2.47
N LYS A 36 -6.02 1.63 2.20
CA LYS A 36 -5.74 0.28 2.68
C LYS A 36 -5.67 0.21 4.21
N LEU A 37 -5.03 1.19 4.86
CA LEU A 37 -5.00 1.32 6.32
C LEU A 37 -6.41 1.55 6.90
N LYS A 38 -7.23 2.39 6.27
CA LYS A 38 -8.61 2.60 6.68
C LYS A 38 -9.45 1.33 6.57
N LEU A 39 -9.25 0.53 5.53
CA LEU A 39 -9.91 -0.78 5.41
C LEU A 39 -9.49 -1.74 6.54
N PHE A 40 -8.22 -1.70 6.97
CA PHE A 40 -7.78 -2.44 8.15
C PHE A 40 -8.49 -1.98 9.43
N GLN A 41 -8.65 -0.66 9.61
CA GLN A 41 -9.38 -0.09 10.74
C GLN A 41 -10.87 -0.47 10.74
N ASP A 42 -11.50 -0.52 9.56
CA ASP A 42 -12.93 -0.82 9.43
C ASP A 42 -13.27 -2.29 9.73
N ASP A 43 -12.35 -3.23 9.48
CA ASP A 43 -12.53 -4.66 9.77
C ASP A 43 -11.25 -5.35 10.29
N PRO A 44 -10.78 -5.00 11.49
CA PRO A 44 -9.51 -5.50 12.02
C PRO A 44 -9.55 -7.02 12.25
N THR A 45 -10.73 -7.61 12.44
CA THR A 45 -10.88 -9.05 12.68
C THR A 45 -10.62 -9.84 11.39
N LEU A 46 -11.18 -9.41 10.26
CA LEU A 46 -10.93 -10.04 8.97
C LEU A 46 -9.44 -9.98 8.61
N TYR A 47 -8.80 -8.83 8.83
CA TYR A 47 -7.38 -8.67 8.54
C TYR A 47 -6.48 -9.41 9.51
N GLN A 48 -6.83 -9.52 10.79
CA GLN A 48 -6.14 -10.38 11.75
C GLN A 48 -6.23 -11.86 11.35
N PHE A 49 -7.41 -12.31 10.89
CA PHE A 49 -7.58 -13.67 10.36
C PHE A 49 -6.67 -13.92 9.16
N LEU A 50 -6.62 -12.98 8.21
CA LEU A 50 -5.73 -13.10 7.05
C LEU A 50 -4.25 -13.09 7.45
N ALA A 51 -3.85 -12.25 8.39
CA ALA A 51 -2.48 -12.20 8.89
C ALA A 51 -2.05 -13.55 9.50
N VAL A 52 -2.90 -14.12 10.37
CA VAL A 52 -2.68 -15.45 10.97
C VAL A 52 -2.64 -16.52 9.89
N ALA A 53 -3.56 -16.50 8.92
CA ALA A 53 -3.57 -17.46 7.82
C ALA A 53 -2.29 -17.39 6.98
N ILE A 54 -1.75 -16.20 6.73
CA ILE A 54 -0.49 -16.03 5.99
C ILE A 54 0.72 -16.50 6.82
N GLN A 55 0.73 -16.25 8.12
CA GLN A 55 1.88 -16.55 8.97
C GLN A 55 1.97 -18.03 9.37
N ASP A 56 0.84 -18.59 9.78
CA ASP A 56 0.74 -19.89 10.46
C ASP A 56 0.34 -21.04 9.51
N SER A 57 0.11 -20.75 8.23
CA SER A 57 -0.14 -21.81 7.23
C SER A 57 1.08 -22.73 7.04
N PRO A 58 0.85 -24.02 6.74
CA PRO A 58 1.90 -24.93 6.27
C PRO A 58 2.68 -24.35 5.08
N GLY A 59 3.94 -24.73 4.91
CA GLY A 59 4.86 -24.06 4.00
C GLY A 59 4.40 -23.99 2.53
N ASP A 60 3.73 -25.03 2.05
CA ASP A 60 3.08 -25.10 0.74
C ASP A 60 1.88 -24.15 0.63
N VAL A 61 0.96 -24.21 1.60
CA VAL A 61 -0.21 -23.32 1.68
C VAL A 61 0.20 -21.85 1.82
N LYS A 62 1.24 -21.57 2.59
CA LYS A 62 1.80 -20.22 2.76
C LYS A 62 2.37 -19.67 1.46
N GLN A 63 3.06 -20.49 0.67
CA GLN A 63 3.56 -20.08 -0.65
C GLN A 63 2.42 -19.78 -1.62
N GLU A 64 1.39 -20.62 -1.66
CA GLU A 64 0.21 -20.38 -2.49
C GLU A 64 -0.53 -19.10 -2.10
N LEU A 65 -0.70 -18.86 -0.80
CA LEU A 65 -1.31 -17.64 -0.27
C LEU A 65 -0.49 -16.40 -0.62
N GLN A 66 0.84 -16.46 -0.49
CA GLN A 66 1.72 -15.35 -0.86
C GLN A 66 1.66 -15.06 -2.37
N ALA A 67 1.70 -16.09 -3.21
CA ALA A 67 1.59 -15.94 -4.66
C ALA A 67 0.25 -15.31 -5.08
N LEU A 68 -0.84 -15.65 -4.39
CA LEU A 68 -2.15 -15.04 -4.63
C LEU A 68 -2.18 -13.56 -4.23
N ILE A 69 -1.53 -13.19 -3.12
CA ILE A 69 -1.38 -11.80 -2.69
C ILE A 69 -0.52 -11.00 -3.66
N ASP A 70 0.59 -11.57 -4.11
CA ASP A 70 1.51 -10.92 -5.04
C ASP A 70 0.85 -10.69 -6.40
N THR A 71 0.15 -11.71 -6.92
CA THR A 71 -0.62 -11.60 -8.17
C THR A 71 -1.70 -10.53 -8.07
N ALA A 72 -2.45 -10.52 -6.96
CA ALA A 72 -3.45 -9.50 -6.66
C ALA A 72 -2.84 -8.09 -6.62
N ALA A 73 -1.66 -7.96 -5.98
CA ALA A 73 -0.94 -6.69 -5.90
C ALA A 73 -0.49 -6.22 -7.28
N GLU A 74 0.05 -7.11 -8.13
CA GLU A 74 0.47 -6.79 -9.50
C GLU A 74 -0.70 -6.33 -10.38
N GLU A 75 -1.81 -7.05 -10.38
CA GLU A 75 -3.01 -6.70 -11.15
C GLU A 75 -3.62 -5.36 -10.71
N GLY A 76 -3.68 -5.12 -9.39
CA GLY A 76 -4.14 -3.85 -8.84
C GLY A 76 -3.20 -2.69 -9.19
N MET A 77 -1.89 -2.93 -9.10
CA MET A 77 -0.86 -1.93 -9.36
C MET A 77 -0.91 -1.42 -10.80
N GLY A 78 -1.16 -2.30 -11.78
CA GLY A 78 -1.32 -1.88 -13.18
C GLY A 78 -2.42 -0.82 -13.37
N LYS A 79 -3.56 -0.98 -12.68
CA LYS A 79 -4.66 0.00 -12.72
C LYS A 79 -4.35 1.27 -11.94
N ILE A 80 -3.68 1.15 -10.80
CA ILE A 80 -3.30 2.29 -9.95
C ILE A 80 -2.28 3.17 -10.66
N LEU A 81 -1.33 2.57 -11.38
CA LEU A 81 -0.29 3.27 -12.12
C LEU A 81 -0.75 3.84 -13.47
N ASP A 82 -1.96 3.51 -13.92
CA ASP A 82 -2.48 4.01 -15.19
C ASP A 82 -2.64 5.54 -15.16
N GLY A 83 -2.13 6.20 -16.20
CA GLY A 83 -2.14 7.66 -16.31
C GLY A 83 -1.23 8.40 -15.31
N ILE A 84 -0.34 7.71 -14.58
CA ILE A 84 0.66 8.38 -13.75
C ILE A 84 1.72 9.05 -14.62
N THR A 85 2.05 10.29 -14.25
CA THR A 85 3.23 10.99 -14.76
C THR A 85 4.31 11.03 -13.69
N PHE A 86 5.57 11.06 -14.12
CA PHE A 86 6.73 11.18 -13.23
C PHE A 86 7.33 12.59 -13.26
N SER A 87 6.51 13.59 -13.62
CA SER A 87 6.91 15.00 -13.71
C SER A 87 7.45 15.54 -12.39
N ASP A 88 6.99 14.98 -11.28
CA ASP A 88 7.30 15.46 -9.94
C ASP A 88 8.60 14.88 -9.40
N LEU A 89 9.17 13.87 -10.08
CA LEU A 89 10.51 13.37 -9.75
C LEU A 89 11.59 14.34 -10.19
N ARG A 90 12.68 14.40 -9.44
CA ARG A 90 13.87 15.12 -9.89
C ARG A 90 14.36 14.57 -11.23
N PRO A 91 14.95 15.42 -12.11
CA PRO A 91 15.42 14.98 -13.42
C PRO A 91 16.47 13.86 -13.41
N ASP A 92 17.22 13.71 -12.31
CA ASP A 92 18.27 12.70 -12.12
C ASP A 92 17.75 11.37 -11.54
N VAL A 93 16.47 11.31 -11.16
CA VAL A 93 15.85 10.13 -10.56
C VAL A 93 15.22 9.26 -11.64
N ASP A 94 15.62 7.99 -11.69
CA ASP A 94 15.00 6.96 -12.51
C ASP A 94 13.57 6.64 -11.99
N PRO A 95 12.52 6.87 -12.80
CA PRO A 95 11.14 6.64 -12.37
C PRO A 95 10.83 5.22 -11.91
N LEU A 96 11.39 4.20 -12.56
CA LEU A 96 11.13 2.80 -12.23
C LEU A 96 11.79 2.44 -10.90
N LYS A 97 12.98 2.97 -10.62
CA LYS A 97 13.66 2.77 -9.34
C LYS A 97 12.97 3.52 -8.21
N ALA A 98 12.47 4.73 -8.47
CA ALA A 98 11.67 5.49 -7.49
C ALA A 98 10.40 4.72 -7.12
N LEU A 99 9.66 4.24 -8.12
CA LEU A 99 8.48 3.41 -7.90
C LEU A 99 8.81 2.15 -7.09
N LYS A 100 9.89 1.44 -7.45
CA LYS A 100 10.31 0.24 -6.72
C LYS A 100 10.67 0.55 -5.26
N LEU A 101 11.33 1.68 -5.00
CA LEU A 101 11.67 2.10 -3.64
C LEU A 101 10.42 2.40 -2.82
N ILE A 102 9.45 3.13 -3.38
CA ILE A 102 8.18 3.41 -2.70
C ILE A 102 7.45 2.10 -2.40
N GLN A 103 7.41 1.17 -3.36
CA GLN A 103 6.81 -0.15 -3.17
C GLN A 103 7.49 -0.92 -2.03
N LEU A 104 8.82 -0.93 -1.97
CA LEU A 104 9.56 -1.60 -0.90
C LEU A 104 9.23 -1.04 0.48
N VAL A 105 9.04 0.27 0.59
CA VAL A 105 8.63 0.92 1.85
C VAL A 105 7.22 0.49 2.23
N MET A 106 6.27 0.54 1.29
CA MET A 106 4.89 0.09 1.51
C MET A 106 4.81 -1.39 1.91
N ASP A 107 5.59 -2.26 1.25
CA ASP A 107 5.67 -3.68 1.55
C ASP A 107 6.26 -3.91 2.95
N GLY A 108 7.27 -3.12 3.35
CA GLY A 108 7.84 -3.14 4.69
C GLY A 108 6.80 -2.86 5.77
N PHE A 109 6.03 -1.78 5.63
CA PHE A 109 4.92 -1.47 6.54
C PHE A 109 3.88 -2.59 6.58
N GLN A 110 3.49 -3.12 5.42
CA GLN A 110 2.55 -4.24 5.36
C GLN A 110 3.08 -5.45 6.13
N GLN A 111 4.35 -5.81 5.95
CA GLN A 111 4.96 -6.92 6.69
C GLN A 111 4.98 -6.62 8.19
N ASP A 112 5.35 -5.41 8.61
CA ASP A 112 5.33 -5.03 10.02
C ASP A 112 3.94 -5.20 10.64
N TYR A 113 2.88 -4.74 9.95
CA TYR A 113 1.50 -4.95 10.37
C TYR A 113 1.12 -6.43 10.46
N LEU A 114 1.48 -7.24 9.47
CA LEU A 114 1.20 -8.68 9.50
C LEU A 114 1.85 -9.36 10.70
N HIS A 115 3.03 -8.91 11.15
CA HIS A 115 3.72 -9.43 12.35
C HIS A 115 3.17 -8.88 13.67
N ARG A 116 2.25 -7.91 13.66
CA ARG A 116 1.57 -7.45 14.87
C ARG A 116 0.60 -8.53 15.36
N LYS A 117 0.71 -8.89 16.63
CA LYS A 117 -0.17 -9.88 17.27
C LYS A 117 -1.61 -9.43 17.43
N ASN A 118 -1.86 -8.12 17.44
CA ASN A 118 -3.19 -7.56 17.66
C ASN A 118 -3.37 -6.24 16.91
N LEU A 119 -3.81 -6.34 15.65
CA LEU A 119 -4.13 -5.19 14.81
C LEU A 119 -5.28 -4.33 15.39
N ALA A 120 -6.22 -4.95 16.11
CA ALA A 120 -7.36 -4.24 16.70
C ALA A 120 -6.96 -3.31 17.87
N SER A 121 -5.74 -3.45 18.40
CA SER A 121 -5.23 -2.60 19.49
C SER A 121 -4.36 -1.43 19.02
N LEU A 122 -4.11 -1.31 17.72
CA LEU A 122 -3.32 -0.22 17.17
C LEU A 122 -4.09 1.09 17.21
N ASP A 123 -3.37 2.18 17.50
CA ASP A 123 -3.87 3.53 17.29
C ASP A 123 -3.64 3.91 15.82
N TRP A 124 -4.67 3.71 15.00
CA TRP A 124 -4.56 3.92 13.56
C TRP A 124 -4.23 5.35 13.17
N ASP A 125 -4.54 6.35 14.00
CA ASP A 125 -4.15 7.73 13.72
C ASP A 125 -2.64 7.91 13.83
N VAL A 126 -2.01 7.22 14.80
CA VAL A 126 -0.55 7.19 14.96
C VAL A 126 0.11 6.43 13.81
N GLU A 127 -0.40 5.25 13.44
CA GLU A 127 0.15 4.45 12.34
C GLU A 127 0.03 5.17 10.98
N VAL A 128 -1.08 5.87 10.75
CA VAL A 128 -1.29 6.73 9.57
C VAL A 128 -0.31 7.91 9.57
N ALA A 129 -0.11 8.57 10.71
CA ALA A 129 0.84 9.68 10.82
C ALA A 129 2.27 9.21 10.53
N GLU A 130 2.71 8.09 11.12
CA GLU A 130 4.02 7.52 10.87
C GLU A 130 4.20 7.19 9.38
N PHE A 131 3.26 6.45 8.77
CA PHE A 131 3.32 6.15 7.34
C PHE A 131 3.44 7.42 6.47
N THR A 132 2.67 8.46 6.81
CA THR A 132 2.69 9.74 6.08
C THR A 132 4.06 10.42 6.19
N GLU A 133 4.72 10.37 7.35
CA GLU A 133 6.07 10.91 7.53
C GLU A 133 7.10 10.20 6.64
N TYR A 134 7.04 8.87 6.50
CA TYR A 134 7.92 8.13 5.59
C TYR A 134 7.66 8.49 4.13
N MET A 135 6.40 8.64 3.73
CA MET A 135 6.05 9.07 2.38
C MET A 135 6.53 10.50 2.10
N ASP A 136 6.48 11.39 3.09
CA ASP A 136 7.04 12.75 3.00
C ASP A 136 8.56 12.74 2.87
N ILE A 137 9.26 11.85 3.58
CA ILE A 137 10.71 11.67 3.42
C ILE A 137 11.03 11.23 1.99
N LEU A 138 10.29 10.25 1.44
CA LEU A 138 10.46 9.82 0.06
C LEU A 138 10.17 10.96 -0.93
N ARG A 139 9.09 11.70 -0.73
CA ARG A 139 8.73 12.85 -1.58
C ARG A 139 9.81 13.93 -1.55
N LYS A 140 10.32 14.33 -0.38
CA LYS A 140 11.42 15.30 -0.24
C LYS A 140 12.72 14.77 -0.84
N GLY A 141 12.95 13.47 -0.70
CA GLY A 141 14.16 12.76 -1.10
C GLY A 141 14.22 12.38 -2.59
N LEU A 142 13.09 12.34 -3.30
CA LEU A 142 13.00 11.92 -4.71
C LEU A 142 12.30 12.96 -5.60
N GLY A 143 11.44 13.78 -5.02
CA GLY A 143 10.68 14.81 -5.70
C GLY A 143 11.52 16.03 -6.05
N ARG A 144 11.06 16.79 -7.05
CA ARG A 144 11.60 18.10 -7.39
C ARG A 144 11.55 18.98 -6.14
N GLN A 145 12.71 19.56 -5.82
CA GLN A 145 12.74 20.64 -4.85
C GLN A 145 12.42 21.89 -5.63
N ASP A 146 11.28 22.52 -5.31
CA ASP A 146 11.03 23.89 -5.74
C ASP A 146 12.20 24.73 -5.20
N SER A 147 12.96 25.32 -6.12
CA SER A 147 14.01 26.28 -5.78
C SER A 147 13.41 27.60 -5.35
#